data_AF-A0A068SFY8-F1
#
_entry.id   AF-A0A068SFY8-F1
#
_cell.length_a   1.000
_cell.length_b   1.000
_cell.length_c   1.000
_cell.angle_alpha   90.00
_cell.angle_beta   90.00
_cell.angle_gamma   90.00
#
_symmetry.space_group_name_H-M   'P 1'
#
loop_
_entity.id
_entity.type
_entity.pdbx_description
1 polymer ?
#
loop_
_entity_poly.entity_id
_entity_poly.type
_entity_poly.pdbx_seq_one_letter_code
_entity_poly.pdbx_strand_id
1 'polypeptide(L)'
;MCANYESAVRDERFLQRMSPSSPLGYIREAEVYIQQGKPQRVIDVCKQALGLVDNKDAHYATLQRIREDAEQRQNIRIDFISKLAFDIVTTSLIPLIMPRCALEAWEPQPKLNVSKRWHDRIAQSSGGLKFNIDSDYDDGCPQVARLAQYTKTLQIGIYSTETWVCDLLLENNFCSLRELCIYQYWNREDDQFLSALKSISTTLTDLYISLQPSH
;
A
#
# COMPACT_ATOMS: atom_id res chain seq x y z
N MET A 1 7.24 -9.40 -21.52
CA MET A 1 8.55 -9.55 -20.85
C MET A 1 8.51 -10.41 -19.58
N CYS A 2 7.39 -10.52 -18.84
CA CYS A 2 7.29 -11.35 -17.62
C CYS A 2 7.39 -12.88 -17.84
N ALA A 3 6.87 -13.39 -18.96
CA ALA A 3 6.83 -14.82 -19.26
C ALA A 3 8.21 -15.50 -19.28
N ASN A 4 9.27 -14.77 -19.66
CA ASN A 4 10.63 -15.33 -19.76
C ASN A 4 11.32 -15.49 -18.40
N TYR A 5 10.88 -14.73 -17.39
CA TYR A 5 11.43 -14.83 -16.03
C TYR A 5 10.74 -15.94 -15.23
N GLU A 6 9.45 -16.17 -15.46
CA GLU A 6 8.73 -17.28 -14.81
C GLU A 6 9.16 -18.65 -15.33
N SER A 7 9.56 -18.76 -16.60
CA SER A 7 10.24 -19.95 -17.11
C SER A 7 11.61 -20.13 -16.47
N ALA A 8 12.43 -19.08 -16.40
CA ALA A 8 13.76 -19.14 -15.79
C ALA A 8 13.72 -19.61 -14.32
N VAL A 9 12.82 -19.03 -13.50
CA VAL A 9 12.63 -19.45 -12.09
C VAL A 9 12.17 -20.91 -11.98
N ARG A 10 11.35 -21.40 -12.92
CA ARG A 10 10.93 -22.81 -12.93
C ARG A 10 12.10 -23.74 -13.25
N ASP A 11 12.93 -23.40 -14.21
CA ASP A 11 14.11 -24.18 -14.59
C ASP A 11 15.15 -24.22 -13.46
N GLU A 12 15.33 -23.11 -12.75
CA GLU A 12 16.23 -23.01 -11.60
C GLU A 12 15.74 -23.84 -10.40
N ARG A 13 14.44 -23.79 -10.11
CA ARG A 13 13.82 -24.63 -9.08
C ARG A 13 13.90 -26.11 -9.40
N PHE A 14 13.87 -26.47 -10.69
CA PHE A 14 14.12 -27.84 -11.10
C PHE A 14 15.55 -28.26 -10.75
N LEU A 15 16.56 -27.43 -11.01
CA LEU A 15 17.95 -27.69 -10.62
C LEU A 15 18.12 -27.81 -9.10
N GLN A 16 17.45 -26.96 -8.31
CA GLN A 16 17.46 -27.05 -6.85
C GLN A 16 16.86 -28.36 -6.33
N ARG A 17 15.79 -28.87 -6.96
CA ARG A 17 15.21 -30.18 -6.59
C ARG A 17 16.15 -31.34 -6.92
N MET A 18 16.87 -31.24 -8.03
CA MET A 18 17.80 -32.27 -8.49
C MET A 18 19.10 -32.27 -7.67
N SER A 19 19.52 -31.12 -7.14
CA SER A 19 20.73 -31.00 -6.32
C SER A 19 20.59 -29.90 -5.27
N PRO A 20 19.87 -30.17 -4.15
CA PRO A 20 19.53 -29.16 -3.16
C PRO A 20 20.73 -28.58 -2.40
N SER A 21 21.85 -29.32 -2.37
CA SER A 21 23.12 -28.90 -1.76
C SER A 21 24.02 -28.13 -2.72
N SER A 22 23.66 -28.03 -4.00
CA SER A 22 24.41 -27.24 -4.97
C SER A 22 23.97 -25.77 -4.91
N PRO A 23 24.89 -24.81 -4.72
CA PRO A 23 24.55 -23.39 -4.66
C PRO A 23 24.12 -22.80 -6.01
N LEU A 24 24.45 -23.44 -7.14
CA LEU A 24 24.26 -22.88 -8.48
C LEU A 24 22.79 -22.59 -8.80
N GLY A 25 21.87 -23.48 -8.41
CA GLY A 25 20.44 -23.28 -8.64
C GLY A 25 19.87 -22.10 -7.87
N TYR A 26 20.39 -21.83 -6.67
CA TYR A 26 19.98 -20.70 -5.85
C TYR A 26 20.59 -19.38 -6.32
N ILE A 27 21.86 -19.41 -6.75
CA ILE A 27 22.53 -18.23 -7.30
C ILE A 27 21.77 -17.73 -8.54
N ARG A 28 21.39 -18.63 -9.45
CA ARG A 28 20.63 -18.26 -10.65
C ARG A 28 19.23 -17.70 -10.32
N GLU A 29 18.50 -18.33 -9.39
CA GLU A 29 17.20 -17.77 -8.94
C GLU A 29 17.36 -16.40 -8.28
N ALA A 30 18.42 -16.21 -7.49
CA ALA A 30 18.76 -14.92 -6.92
C ALA A 30 19.07 -13.87 -8.02
N GLU A 31 19.84 -14.22 -9.05
CA GLU A 31 20.12 -13.34 -10.19
C GLU A 31 18.84 -12.93 -10.92
N VAL A 32 17.91 -13.86 -11.15
CA VAL A 32 16.61 -13.54 -11.75
C VAL A 32 15.83 -12.54 -10.89
N TYR A 33 15.81 -12.71 -9.56
CA TYR A 33 15.16 -11.75 -8.68
C TYR A 33 15.88 -10.40 -8.59
N ILE A 34 17.21 -10.38 -8.72
CA ILE A 34 18.00 -9.13 -8.84
C ILE A 34 17.54 -8.36 -10.09
N GLN A 35 17.42 -9.03 -11.24
CA GLN A 35 16.97 -8.40 -12.49
C GLN A 35 15.53 -7.89 -12.41
N GLN A 36 14.69 -8.52 -11.58
CA GLN A 36 13.32 -8.05 -11.31
C GLN A 36 13.25 -6.91 -10.28
N GLY A 37 14.36 -6.52 -9.65
CA GLY A 37 14.36 -5.52 -8.59
C GLY A 37 13.63 -5.98 -7.32
N LYS A 38 13.70 -7.28 -6.99
CA LYS A 38 13.02 -7.88 -5.83
C LYS A 38 14.01 -8.28 -4.72
N PRO A 39 14.62 -7.32 -4.00
CA PRO A 39 15.69 -7.61 -3.03
C PRO A 39 15.24 -8.56 -1.90
N GLN A 40 13.99 -8.47 -1.44
CA GLN A 40 13.48 -9.41 -0.42
C GLN A 40 13.52 -10.87 -0.91
N ARG A 41 13.12 -11.13 -2.15
CA ARG A 41 13.14 -12.49 -2.72
C ARG A 41 14.55 -13.03 -2.86
N VAL A 42 15.51 -12.16 -3.19
CA VAL A 42 16.95 -12.50 -3.21
C VAL A 42 17.41 -12.94 -1.83
N ILE A 43 17.07 -12.17 -0.79
CA ILE A 43 17.42 -12.48 0.60
C ILE A 43 16.83 -13.82 1.02
N ASP A 44 15.57 -14.07 0.71
CA ASP A 44 14.88 -15.31 1.07
C ASP A 44 15.56 -16.55 0.43
N VAL A 45 15.86 -16.48 -0.87
CA VAL A 45 16.56 -17.55 -1.60
C VAL A 45 17.97 -17.78 -1.06
N CYS A 46 18.74 -16.72 -0.82
CA CYS A 46 20.08 -16.86 -0.28
C CYS A 46 20.07 -17.42 1.16
N LYS A 47 19.11 -17.02 2.00
CA LYS A 47 18.96 -17.59 3.35
C LYS A 47 18.64 -19.08 3.31
N GLN A 48 17.74 -19.48 2.41
CA GLN A 48 17.44 -20.89 2.19
C GLN A 48 18.69 -21.67 1.76
N ALA A 49 19.43 -21.16 0.75
CA ALA A 49 20.62 -21.80 0.22
C ALA A 49 21.73 -21.93 1.27
N LEU A 50 21.98 -20.88 2.06
CA LEU A 50 23.01 -20.87 3.12
C LEU A 50 22.71 -21.85 4.26
N GLY A 51 21.46 -22.29 4.40
CA GLY A 51 21.07 -23.36 5.33
C GLY A 51 21.22 -24.78 4.78
N LEU A 52 21.43 -24.94 3.47
CA LEU A 52 21.46 -26.24 2.78
C LEU A 52 22.83 -26.58 2.14
N VAL A 53 23.58 -25.56 1.72
CA VAL A 53 24.87 -25.70 1.04
C VAL A 53 26.01 -25.81 2.06
N ASP A 54 27.01 -26.64 1.79
CA ASP A 54 28.23 -26.76 2.60
C ASP A 54 28.98 -25.42 2.64
N ASN A 55 29.42 -24.99 3.82
CA ASN A 55 30.19 -23.76 3.99
C ASN A 55 31.59 -23.82 3.35
N LYS A 56 32.06 -25.01 2.95
CA LYS A 56 33.29 -25.22 2.19
C LYS A 56 33.09 -25.16 0.68
N ASP A 57 31.86 -25.07 0.19
CA ASP A 57 31.60 -24.94 -1.24
C ASP A 57 32.20 -23.62 -1.77
N ALA A 58 32.85 -23.69 -2.94
CA ALA A 58 33.50 -22.55 -3.58
C ALA A 58 32.55 -21.36 -3.84
N HIS A 59 31.25 -21.61 -3.96
CA HIS A 59 30.24 -20.60 -4.21
C HIS A 59 29.48 -20.17 -2.95
N TYR A 60 29.78 -20.72 -1.77
CA TYR A 60 29.15 -20.32 -0.51
C TYR A 60 29.35 -18.82 -0.21
N ALA A 61 30.58 -18.33 -0.41
CA ALA A 61 30.91 -16.91 -0.27
C ALA A 61 30.14 -16.02 -1.26
N THR A 62 29.79 -16.55 -2.44
CA THR A 62 28.98 -15.82 -3.44
C THR A 62 27.55 -15.63 -2.94
N LEU A 63 26.95 -16.65 -2.32
CA LEU A 63 25.62 -16.55 -1.71
C LEU A 63 25.58 -15.53 -0.56
N GLN A 64 26.62 -15.49 0.28
CA GLN A 64 26.72 -14.49 1.35
C GLN A 64 26.76 -13.07 0.79
N ARG A 65 27.62 -12.84 -0.20
CA ARG A 65 27.76 -11.53 -0.83
C ARG A 65 26.47 -11.07 -1.52
N ILE A 66 25.80 -11.96 -2.27
CA ILE A 66 24.52 -11.64 -2.92
C ILE A 66 23.47 -11.23 -1.87
N ARG A 67 23.41 -11.93 -0.73
CA ARG A 67 22.50 -11.60 0.36
C ARG A 67 22.82 -10.23 0.96
N GLU A 68 24.08 -9.98 1.30
CA GLU A 68 24.53 -8.72 1.90
C GLU A 68 24.24 -7.52 0.97
N ASP A 69 24.54 -7.66 -0.32
CA ASP A 69 24.23 -6.66 -1.33
C ASP A 69 22.70 -6.41 -1.43
N ALA A 70 21.89 -7.46 -1.34
CA ALA A 70 20.43 -7.33 -1.37
C ALA A 70 19.87 -6.67 -0.09
N GLU A 71 20.41 -6.99 1.08
CA GLU A 71 20.07 -6.35 2.37
C GLU A 71 20.45 -4.86 2.34
N GLN A 72 21.62 -4.52 1.80
CA GLN A 72 22.03 -3.13 1.64
C GLN A 72 21.09 -2.39 0.68
N ARG A 73 20.76 -2.98 -0.47
CA ARG A 73 19.82 -2.38 -1.45
C ARG A 73 18.41 -2.22 -0.90
N GLN A 74 17.93 -3.17 -0.10
CA GLN A 74 16.63 -3.09 0.55
C GLN A 74 16.57 -1.91 1.55
N ASN A 75 17.69 -1.62 2.21
CA ASN A 75 17.80 -0.51 3.15
C ASN A 75 17.99 0.86 2.46
N ILE A 76 18.40 0.88 1.18
CA ILE A 76 18.49 2.11 0.40
C ILE A 76 17.09 2.53 -0.04
N ARG A 77 16.51 3.52 0.65
CA ARG A 77 15.31 4.23 0.20
C ARG A 77 15.72 5.53 -0.49
N ILE A 78 15.61 5.59 -1.82
CA ILE A 78 15.80 6.83 -2.58
C ILE A 78 14.43 7.50 -2.75
N ASP A 79 14.22 8.62 -2.06
CA ASP A 79 13.05 9.47 -2.29
C ASP A 79 13.24 10.30 -3.57
N PHE A 80 13.10 9.63 -4.72
CA PHE A 80 13.19 10.26 -6.04
C PHE A 80 12.08 11.30 -6.24
N ILE A 81 10.89 11.04 -5.70
CA ILE A 81 9.74 11.94 -5.75
C ILE A 81 10.10 13.31 -5.19
N SER A 82 10.83 13.36 -4.08
CA SER A 82 11.25 14.63 -3.48
C SER A 82 12.25 15.44 -4.31
N LYS A 83 12.93 14.82 -5.28
CA LYS A 83 13.89 15.47 -6.17
C LYS A 83 13.25 15.99 -7.47
N LEU A 84 12.02 15.60 -7.74
CA LEU A 84 11.30 16.04 -8.94
C LEU A 84 10.59 17.38 -8.69
N ALA A 85 10.46 18.16 -9.77
CA ALA A 85 9.69 19.39 -9.75
C ALA A 85 8.24 19.10 -9.36
N PHE A 86 7.65 19.98 -8.54
CA PHE A 86 6.31 19.82 -8.01
C PHE A 86 5.29 19.49 -9.10
N ASP A 87 5.28 20.29 -10.16
CA ASP A 87 4.31 20.17 -11.25
C ASP A 87 4.42 18.80 -11.94
N ILE A 88 5.64 18.32 -12.21
CA ILE A 88 5.85 16.98 -12.81
C ILE A 88 5.24 15.88 -11.93
N VAL A 89 5.38 16.00 -10.61
CA VAL A 89 4.84 15.01 -9.67
C VAL A 89 3.31 15.06 -9.66
N THR A 90 2.71 16.25 -9.55
CA THR A 90 1.26 16.41 -9.35
C THR A 90 0.45 16.28 -10.64
N THR A 91 0.97 16.74 -11.77
CA THR A 91 0.23 16.72 -13.05
C THR A 91 0.46 15.45 -13.85
N SER A 92 1.60 14.78 -13.67
CA SER A 92 2.02 13.67 -14.53
C SER A 92 2.17 12.35 -13.78
N LEU A 93 2.95 12.32 -12.69
CA LEU A 93 3.24 11.06 -12.00
C LEU A 93 2.10 10.54 -11.14
N ILE A 94 1.50 11.40 -10.30
CA ILE A 94 0.37 11.00 -9.45
C ILE A 94 -0.78 10.45 -10.30
N PRO A 95 -1.24 11.13 -11.37
CA PRO A 95 -2.32 10.60 -12.22
C PRO A 95 -1.97 9.31 -12.96
N LEU A 96 -0.68 9.02 -13.19
CA LEU A 96 -0.22 7.80 -13.84
C LEU A 96 -0.18 6.60 -12.88
N ILE A 97 0.21 6.83 -11.62
CA ILE A 97 0.44 5.77 -10.63
C ILE A 97 -0.83 5.47 -9.83
N MET A 98 -1.60 6.51 -9.51
CA MET A 98 -2.81 6.41 -8.70
C MET A 98 -4.00 6.02 -9.57
N PRO A 99 -4.86 5.11 -9.09
CA PRO A 99 -6.12 4.85 -9.77
C PRO A 99 -6.95 6.15 -9.86
N ARG A 100 -7.70 6.27 -10.96
CA ARG A 100 -8.68 7.35 -11.11
C ARG A 100 -9.91 7.14 -10.23
N CYS A 101 -10.13 5.91 -9.78
CA CYS A 101 -11.21 5.50 -8.88
C CYS A 101 -10.77 5.63 -7.42
N ALA A 102 -11.75 5.57 -6.52
CA ALA A 102 -11.49 5.49 -5.08
C ALA A 102 -10.68 4.23 -4.74
N LEU A 103 -9.85 4.34 -3.70
CA LEU A 103 -9.09 3.25 -3.13
C LEU A 103 -9.98 2.47 -2.17
N GLU A 104 -9.92 1.15 -2.22
CA GLU A 104 -10.55 0.33 -1.19
C GLU A 104 -9.82 0.51 0.15
N ALA A 105 -10.58 0.82 1.20
CA ALA A 105 -10.04 1.11 2.52
C ALA A 105 -9.36 -0.09 3.19
N TRP A 106 -9.77 -1.31 2.84
CA TRP A 106 -9.25 -2.57 3.40
C TRP A 106 -8.02 -3.10 2.65
N GLU A 107 -7.79 -2.68 1.41
CA GLU A 107 -6.67 -3.18 0.61
C GLU A 107 -5.40 -2.36 0.89
N PRO A 108 -4.32 -2.98 1.40
CA PRO A 108 -3.04 -2.29 1.55
C PRO A 108 -2.59 -1.70 0.21
N GLN A 109 -2.21 -0.43 0.20
CA GLN A 109 -1.66 0.23 -0.99
C GLN A 109 -0.15 0.46 -0.84
N PRO A 110 0.72 -0.50 -1.26
CA PRO A 110 2.17 -0.33 -1.23
C PRO A 110 2.65 0.93 -1.93
N LYS A 111 1.95 1.37 -2.98
CA LYS A 111 2.24 2.60 -3.75
C LYS A 111 2.10 3.88 -2.93
N LEU A 112 1.38 3.83 -1.81
CA LEU A 112 1.28 4.93 -0.86
C LEU A 112 2.34 4.83 0.23
N ASN A 113 3.02 3.71 0.42
CA ASN A 113 4.05 3.57 1.46
C ASN A 113 5.45 3.98 0.97
N VAL A 114 5.58 5.23 0.50
CA VAL A 114 6.83 5.76 -0.09
C VAL A 114 7.56 6.68 0.87
N SER A 115 7.05 7.90 1.04
CA SER A 115 7.60 8.91 1.96
C SER A 115 6.51 9.91 2.36
N LYS A 116 6.73 10.66 3.44
CA LYS A 116 5.82 11.74 3.86
C LYS A 116 5.64 12.79 2.75
N ARG A 117 6.72 13.14 2.05
CA ARG A 117 6.67 14.08 0.92
C ARG A 117 5.77 13.58 -0.21
N TRP A 118 5.77 12.28 -0.50
CA TRP A 118 4.86 11.71 -1.49
C TRP A 118 3.40 11.94 -1.10
N HIS A 119 3.05 11.75 0.18
CA HIS A 119 1.71 12.05 0.68
C HIS A 119 1.34 13.53 0.56
N ASP A 120 2.25 14.42 0.97
CA ASP A 120 2.05 15.87 0.85
C ASP A 120 1.77 16.28 -0.60
N ARG A 121 2.50 15.69 -1.56
CA ARG A 121 2.32 15.93 -3.00
C ARG A 121 0.97 15.39 -3.49
N ILE A 122 0.52 14.22 -3.02
CA ILE A 122 -0.80 13.68 -3.35
C ILE A 122 -1.90 14.60 -2.82
N ALA A 123 -1.81 15.04 -1.57
CA ALA A 123 -2.80 15.96 -0.99
C ALA A 123 -2.88 17.29 -1.74
N GLN A 124 -1.74 17.81 -2.21
CA GLN A 124 -1.67 19.03 -3.02
C GLN A 124 -2.13 18.83 -4.48
N SER A 125 -2.16 17.60 -4.99
CA SER A 125 -2.73 17.32 -6.31
C SER A 125 -4.24 17.60 -6.32
N SER A 126 -4.78 18.01 -7.47
CA SER A 126 -6.19 18.40 -7.58
C SER A 126 -7.17 17.32 -7.10
N GLY A 127 -6.82 16.03 -7.22
CA GLY A 127 -7.68 14.91 -6.82
C GLY A 127 -7.56 14.44 -5.36
N GLY A 128 -6.41 14.64 -4.70
CA GLY A 128 -6.15 14.08 -3.35
C GLY A 128 -6.35 12.56 -3.26
N LEU A 129 -6.42 12.01 -2.03
CA LEU A 129 -6.81 10.62 -1.82
C LEU A 129 -8.32 10.49 -1.74
N LYS A 130 -8.85 9.46 -2.40
CA LYS A 130 -10.26 9.07 -2.36
C LYS A 130 -10.35 7.66 -1.81
N PHE A 131 -11.16 7.44 -0.79
CA PHE A 131 -11.36 6.12 -0.19
C PHE A 131 -12.82 5.69 -0.31
N ASN A 132 -13.01 4.40 -0.57
CA ASN A 132 -14.29 3.69 -0.52
C ASN A 132 -14.27 2.69 0.64
N ILE A 133 -15.33 2.70 1.45
CA ILE A 133 -15.57 1.81 2.57
C ILE A 133 -16.92 1.14 2.32
N ASP A 134 -16.92 -0.07 1.78
CA ASP A 134 -18.15 -0.70 1.22
C ASP A 134 -19.03 -1.40 2.28
N SER A 135 -18.53 -1.64 3.51
CA SER A 135 -19.33 -2.29 4.57
C SER A 135 -18.90 -1.88 5.99
N ASP A 136 -19.75 -2.21 6.97
CA ASP A 136 -19.43 -2.22 8.41
C ASP A 136 -18.26 -3.18 8.64
N TYR A 137 -17.04 -2.65 8.60
CA TYR A 137 -15.83 -3.36 8.96
C TYR A 137 -15.43 -2.94 10.37
N ASP A 138 -15.56 -3.90 11.29
CA ASP A 138 -15.26 -3.79 12.73
C ASP A 138 -13.78 -3.39 13.01
N ASP A 139 -12.88 -3.61 12.03
CA ASP A 139 -11.43 -3.42 12.17
C ASP A 139 -10.92 -1.99 11.84
N GLY A 140 -11.80 -0.99 11.79
CA GLY A 140 -11.41 0.44 11.88
C GLY A 140 -10.60 1.00 10.70
N CYS A 141 -10.67 0.39 9.52
CA CYS A 141 -10.06 0.87 8.25
C CYS A 141 -8.66 1.50 8.44
N PRO A 142 -7.64 0.73 8.90
CA PRO A 142 -6.37 1.27 9.40
C PRO A 142 -5.61 2.08 8.36
N GLN A 143 -5.83 1.82 7.08
CA GLN A 143 -5.24 2.60 6.01
C GLN A 143 -5.84 4.01 5.89
N VAL A 144 -7.16 4.14 6.08
CA VAL A 144 -7.85 5.43 6.05
C VAL A 144 -7.40 6.26 7.25
N ALA A 145 -7.37 5.67 8.45
CA ALA A 145 -6.85 6.29 9.66
C ALA A 145 -5.42 6.82 9.46
N ARG A 146 -4.52 5.96 8.96
CA ARG A 146 -3.11 6.32 8.68
C ARG A 146 -2.96 7.48 7.68
N LEU A 147 -3.90 7.61 6.74
CA LEU A 147 -3.83 8.58 5.64
C LEU A 147 -4.85 9.71 5.76
N ALA A 148 -5.55 9.82 6.89
CA ALA A 148 -6.69 10.72 7.08
C ALA A 148 -6.39 12.17 6.70
N GLN A 149 -5.20 12.69 7.07
CA GLN A 149 -4.81 14.08 6.79
C GLN A 149 -4.62 14.39 5.29
N TYR A 150 -4.55 13.36 4.44
CA TYR A 150 -4.37 13.48 2.99
C TYR A 150 -5.63 13.04 2.21
N THR A 151 -6.66 12.54 2.90
CA THR A 151 -7.94 12.13 2.32
C THR A 151 -8.78 13.35 1.97
N LYS A 152 -9.20 13.45 0.70
CA LYS A 152 -10.10 14.50 0.20
C LYS A 152 -11.54 14.02 0.03
N THR A 153 -11.73 12.77 -0.37
CA THR A 153 -13.06 12.18 -0.54
C THR A 153 -13.15 10.89 0.28
N LEU A 154 -14.20 10.76 1.06
CA LEU A 154 -14.55 9.53 1.78
C LEU A 154 -15.93 9.07 1.33
N GLN A 155 -16.01 7.85 0.82
CA GLN A 155 -17.25 7.19 0.40
C GLN A 155 -17.50 6.01 1.33
N ILE A 156 -18.68 5.96 1.92
CA ILE A 156 -19.12 4.94 2.88
C ILE A 156 -20.39 4.30 2.30
N GLY A 157 -20.35 3.01 2.00
CA GLY A 157 -21.38 2.28 1.27
C GLY A 157 -22.61 1.91 2.11
N ILE A 158 -22.40 1.44 3.33
CA ILE A 158 -23.45 1.08 4.29
C ILE A 158 -23.05 1.63 5.65
N TYR A 159 -24.01 2.25 6.34
CA TYR A 159 -23.86 2.71 7.72
C TYR A 159 -25.07 2.24 8.54
N SER A 160 -24.96 1.04 9.12
CA SER A 160 -26.13 0.32 9.65
C SER A 160 -26.50 0.74 11.06
N THR A 161 -25.57 0.88 12.00
CA THR A 161 -25.91 1.12 13.42
C THR A 161 -24.73 1.39 14.34
N GLU A 162 -23.49 1.30 13.86
CA GLU A 162 -22.30 1.36 14.70
C GLU A 162 -21.70 2.77 14.76
N THR A 163 -20.90 3.02 15.81
CA THR A 163 -20.22 4.30 16.01
C THR A 163 -18.95 4.42 15.19
N TRP A 164 -18.54 3.38 14.46
CA TRP A 164 -17.21 3.34 13.82
C TRP A 164 -16.94 4.50 12.87
N VAL A 165 -17.95 5.01 12.14
CA VAL A 165 -17.78 6.20 11.28
C VAL A 165 -17.50 7.43 12.15
N CYS A 166 -18.26 7.57 13.23
CA CYS A 166 -18.08 8.66 14.18
C CYS A 166 -16.69 8.59 14.82
N ASP A 167 -16.29 7.40 15.28
CA ASP A 167 -14.99 7.15 15.90
C ASP A 167 -13.87 7.40 14.89
N LEU A 168 -14.00 6.92 13.64
CA LEU A 168 -13.07 7.21 12.56
C LEU A 168 -12.88 8.72 12.38
N LEU A 169 -13.97 9.49 12.28
CA LEU A 169 -13.92 10.94 12.07
C LEU A 169 -13.42 11.73 13.31
N LEU A 170 -13.71 11.25 14.51
CA LEU A 170 -13.34 11.92 15.77
C LEU A 170 -11.88 11.63 16.17
N GLU A 171 -11.41 10.41 15.93
CA GLU A 171 -10.07 9.96 16.34
C GLU A 171 -8.98 10.29 15.32
N ASN A 172 -9.36 10.68 14.10
CA ASN A 172 -8.41 10.92 13.02
C ASN A 172 -8.46 12.35 12.49
N ASN A 173 -7.30 12.86 12.06
CA ASN A 173 -7.20 14.21 11.53
C ASN A 173 -7.56 14.26 10.04
N PHE A 174 -8.80 14.63 9.73
CA PHE A 174 -9.30 14.81 8.35
C PHE A 174 -9.19 16.27 7.85
N CYS A 175 -8.05 16.93 8.11
CA CYS A 175 -7.85 18.34 7.74
C CYS A 175 -7.92 18.65 6.23
N SER A 176 -7.85 17.63 5.37
CA SER A 176 -7.97 17.78 3.90
C SER A 176 -9.30 17.30 3.34
N LEU A 177 -10.19 16.74 4.16
CA LEU A 177 -11.45 16.16 3.70
C LEU A 177 -12.37 17.26 3.16
N ARG A 178 -12.86 17.07 1.93
CA ARG A 178 -13.76 17.99 1.21
C ARG A 178 -15.11 17.36 0.93
N GLU A 179 -15.11 16.08 0.61
CA GLU A 179 -16.30 15.35 0.19
C GLU A 179 -16.54 14.15 1.12
N LEU A 180 -17.73 14.04 1.69
CA LEU A 180 -18.20 12.90 2.46
C LEU A 180 -19.49 12.37 1.85
N CYS A 181 -19.47 11.14 1.35
CA CYS A 181 -20.64 10.46 0.82
C CYS A 181 -20.96 9.25 1.69
N ILE A 182 -22.16 9.20 2.24
CA ILE A 182 -22.67 8.06 2.99
C ILE A 182 -23.91 7.52 2.27
N TYR A 183 -23.80 6.29 1.79
CA TYR A 183 -24.90 5.55 1.18
C TYR A 183 -25.54 4.65 2.24
N GLN A 184 -26.82 4.35 2.06
CA GLN A 184 -27.58 3.45 2.94
C GLN A 184 -27.37 3.79 4.43
N TYR A 185 -27.80 4.98 4.84
CA TYR A 185 -27.72 5.47 6.21
C TYR A 185 -28.96 5.03 7.01
N TRP A 186 -28.76 4.32 8.12
CA TRP A 186 -29.82 3.70 8.94
C TRP A 186 -30.02 4.36 10.32
N ASN A 187 -29.10 5.22 10.76
CA ASN A 187 -29.11 5.74 12.13
C ASN A 187 -29.98 7.00 12.27
N ARG A 188 -31.14 6.93 12.93
CA ARG A 188 -32.11 8.05 12.92
C ARG A 188 -31.89 9.12 14.00
N GLU A 189 -31.15 8.83 15.07
CA GLU A 189 -30.94 9.75 16.18
C GLU A 189 -29.52 9.56 16.73
N ASP A 190 -28.54 10.27 16.18
CA ASP A 190 -27.16 10.13 16.60
C ASP A 190 -26.48 11.49 16.81
N ASP A 191 -26.56 11.99 18.05
CA ASP A 191 -25.80 13.16 18.51
C ASP A 191 -24.28 12.96 18.34
N GLN A 192 -23.79 11.72 18.34
CA GLN A 192 -22.39 11.40 18.10
C GLN A 192 -22.03 11.63 16.64
N PHE A 193 -22.91 11.26 15.71
CA PHE A 193 -22.72 11.54 14.28
C PHE A 193 -22.69 13.04 14.00
N LEU A 194 -23.58 13.83 14.62
CA LEU A 194 -23.52 15.29 14.52
C LEU A 194 -22.22 15.86 15.10
N SER A 195 -21.75 15.31 16.22
CA SER A 195 -20.47 15.69 16.83
C SER A 195 -19.28 15.37 15.93
N ALA A 196 -19.30 14.21 15.26
CA ALA A 196 -18.31 13.80 14.28
C ALA A 196 -18.32 14.71 13.03
N LEU A 197 -19.49 15.05 12.49
CA LEU A 197 -19.60 16.02 11.39
C LEU A 197 -19.07 17.40 11.81
N LYS A 198 -19.29 17.80 13.06
CA LYS A 198 -18.78 19.07 13.59
C LYS A 198 -17.25 19.09 13.63
N SER A 199 -16.57 17.97 13.92
CA SER A 199 -15.11 17.92 13.94
C SER A 199 -14.48 18.21 12.57
N ILE A 200 -15.16 17.81 11.49
CA ILE A 200 -14.72 18.03 10.09
C ILE A 200 -15.40 19.22 9.39
N SER A 201 -16.28 19.94 10.10
CA SER A 201 -17.12 21.00 9.51
C SER A 201 -16.36 22.15 8.85
N THR A 202 -15.12 22.41 9.28
CA THR A 202 -14.28 23.50 8.74
C THR A 202 -13.63 23.15 7.41
N THR A 203 -13.58 21.87 7.05
CA THR A 203 -12.90 21.37 5.86
C THR A 203 -13.87 20.84 4.82
N LEU A 204 -14.96 20.22 5.28
CA LEU A 204 -16.00 19.63 4.44
C LEU A 204 -16.72 20.70 3.59
N THR A 205 -16.75 20.49 2.27
CA THR A 205 -17.47 21.35 1.31
C THR A 205 -18.73 20.67 0.77
N ASP A 206 -18.72 19.34 0.69
CA ASP A 206 -19.77 18.55 0.08
C ASP A 206 -20.14 17.37 0.98
N LEU A 207 -21.41 17.31 1.39
CA LEU A 207 -21.98 16.24 2.20
C LEU A 207 -23.15 15.61 1.45
N TYR A 208 -23.07 14.30 1.21
CA TYR A 208 -24.13 13.52 0.60
C TYR A 208 -24.51 12.36 1.52
N ILE A 209 -25.79 12.27 1.90
CA ILE A 209 -26.32 11.19 2.73
C ILE A 209 -27.55 10.61 2.03
N SER A 210 -27.50 9.32 1.67
CA SER A 210 -28.64 8.58 1.12
C SER A 210 -29.26 7.72 2.21
N LEU A 211 -30.53 7.96 2.52
CA LEU A 211 -31.30 7.14 3.45
C LEU A 211 -31.79 5.87 2.75
N GLN A 212 -31.80 4.74 3.45
CA GLN A 212 -32.47 3.54 2.96
C GLN A 212 -33.97 3.59 3.30
N PRO A 213 -34.88 3.23 2.37
CA PRO A 213 -36.30 3.19 2.67
C PRO A 213 -36.59 2.15 3.75
N SER A 214 -37.35 2.53 4.77
CA SER A 214 -37.84 1.61 5.79
C SER A 214 -38.91 0.71 5.16
N HIS A 215 -38.68 -0.60 5.14
CA HIS A 215 -39.68 -1.61 4.77
C HIS A 215 -40.57 -1.95 5.96
#